data_AF-A0A3A8UCU8-F1
#
_entry.id   AF-A0A3A8UCU8-F1
#
_cell.length_a   1.000
_cell.length_b   1.000
_cell.length_c   1.000
_cell.angle_alpha   90.00
_cell.angle_beta   90.00
_cell.angle_gamma   90.00
#
_symmetry.space_group_name_H-M   'P 1'
#
loop_
_entity.id
_entity.type
_entity.pdbx_description
1 polymer ?
#
loop_
_entity_poly.entity_id
_entity_poly.type
_entity_poly.pdbx_seq_one_letter_code
_entity_poly.pdbx_strand_id
1 'polypeptide(L)' 'MATSSILTSVKITDPKKIESFIKALDASADDPKREPSAPVSRQMTNIDEIRRLMSKRGR' A
#
# COMPACT_ATOMS: atom_id res chain seq x y z
N MET A 1 -1.72 12.20 -14.24
CA MET A 1 -1.36 10.82 -13.83
C MET A 1 0.13 10.66 -13.99
N ALA A 2 0.85 10.22 -12.96
CA ALA A 2 2.26 9.87 -13.09
C ALA A 2 2.37 8.45 -13.66
N THR A 3 2.86 8.32 -14.89
CA THR A 3 3.12 7.03 -15.57
C THR A 3 4.57 6.59 -15.36
N SER A 4 5.21 7.00 -14.27
CA SER A 4 6.57 6.60 -13.93
C SER A 4 6.52 5.40 -13.02
N SER A 5 6.94 4.24 -13.52
CA SER A 5 7.18 3.07 -12.68
C SER A 5 8.36 3.35 -11.75
N ILE A 6 8.21 3.07 -10.46
CA ILE A 6 9.29 3.20 -9.46
C ILE A 6 10.56 2.42 -9.87
N LEU A 7 10.38 1.38 -10.68
CA LEU A 7 11.47 0.52 -11.14
C LEU A 7 12.10 0.97 -12.46
N THR A 8 11.61 2.02 -13.14
CA THR A 8 12.21 2.46 -14.43
C THR A 8 13.67 2.87 -14.30
N SER A 9 14.12 3.22 -13.09
CA SER A 9 15.47 3.70 -12.80
C SER A 9 16.39 2.63 -12.18
N VAL A 10 15.86 1.45 -11.85
CA VAL A 10 16.61 0.41 -11.11
C VAL A 10 17.14 -0.62 -12.09
N LYS A 11 18.41 -0.47 -12.51
CA LYS A 11 19.12 -1.48 -13.31
C LYS A 11 20.05 -2.28 -12.40
N ILE A 12 19.66 -3.52 -12.10
CA ILE A 12 20.52 -4.45 -11.37
C ILE A 12 21.33 -5.24 -12.40
N THR A 13 22.59 -4.86 -12.58
CA THR A 13 23.52 -5.50 -13.53
C THR A 13 24.43 -6.54 -12.86
N ASP A 14 24.46 -6.56 -11.53
CA ASP A 14 25.31 -7.46 -10.74
C ASP A 14 24.50 -8.65 -10.21
N PRO A 15 24.86 -9.89 -10.58
CA PRO A 15 24.19 -11.10 -10.10
C PRO A 15 24.18 -11.23 -8.57
N LYS A 16 25.18 -10.73 -7.84
CA LYS A 16 25.17 -10.82 -6.37
C LYS A 16 24.17 -9.86 -5.72
N LYS A 17 23.86 -8.76 -6.41
CA LYS A 17 22.89 -7.77 -5.94
C LYS A 17 21.45 -8.23 -6.18
N ILE A 18 21.20 -9.09 -7.17
CA ILE A 18 19.84 -9.58 -7.45
C ILE A 18 19.32 -10.45 -6.32
N GLU A 19 20.15 -11.35 -5.78
CA GLU A 19 19.77 -12.23 -4.68
C GLU A 19 19.46 -11.44 -3.41
N SER A 20 20.28 -10.43 -3.11
CA SER A 20 20.06 -9.53 -1.97
C SER A 20 18.77 -8.70 -2.14
N PHE A 21 18.47 -8.26 -3.35
CA PHE A 21 17.26 -7.51 -3.66
C PHE A 21 16.00 -8.37 -3.56
N ILE A 22 16.02 -9.58 -4.11
CA ILE A 22 14.90 -10.55 -4.00
C ILE A 22 14.65 -10.86 -2.52
N LYS A 23 15.69 -11.14 -1.75
CA LYS A 23 15.58 -11.39 -0.31
C LYS A 23 14.98 -10.20 0.45
N ALA A 24 15.33 -8.97 0.07
CA ALA A 24 14.75 -7.77 0.67
C ALA A 24 13.27 -7.57 0.27
N LEU A 25 12.90 -7.93 -0.96
CA LEU A 25 11.51 -7.91 -1.41
C LEU A 25 10.66 -8.93 -0.64
N ASP A 26 11.14 -10.16 -0.51
CA ASP A 26 10.43 -11.21 0.24
C ASP A 26 10.26 -10.80 1.71
N ALA A 27 11.32 -10.26 2.34
CA ALA A 27 11.26 -9.77 3.71
C ALA A 27 10.28 -8.58 3.87
N SER A 28 10.16 -7.70 2.86
CA SER A 28 9.19 -6.60 2.87
C SER A 28 7.75 -7.07 2.63
N ALA A 29 7.56 -8.19 1.91
CA ALA A 29 6.26 -8.82 1.76
C ALA A 29 5.80 -9.49 3.06
N ASP A 30 6.75 -10.05 3.81
CA ASP A 30 6.55 -10.67 5.13
C ASP A 30 6.50 -9.66 6.28
N ASP A 31 6.51 -8.35 6.00
CA ASP A 31 6.34 -7.33 7.05
C ASP A 31 5.07 -7.63 7.86
N PRO A 32 5.15 -7.59 9.21
CA PRO A 32 4.02 -7.92 10.07
C PRO A 32 2.82 -7.03 9.75
N LYS A 33 1.60 -7.56 10.02
CA LYS A 33 0.32 -6.85 9.84
C LYS A 33 0.52 -5.38 10.17
N ARG A 34 0.37 -4.53 9.14
CA ARG A 34 0.56 -3.08 9.27
C ARG A 34 -0.47 -2.58 10.28
N GLU A 35 -0.06 -2.52 11.53
CA GLU A 35 -0.91 -2.01 12.59
C GLU A 35 -1.11 -0.52 12.33
N PRO A 36 -2.35 -0.05 12.33
CA PRO A 36 -2.62 1.35 12.12
C PRO A 36 -1.99 2.16 13.25
N SER A 37 -1.24 3.20 12.91
CA SER A 37 -0.56 4.08 13.87
C SER A 37 -1.52 4.88 14.76
N ALA A 38 -2.81 4.88 14.42
CA ALA A 38 -3.89 5.48 15.19
C ALA A 38 -5.01 4.46 15.37
N PRO A 39 -5.80 4.54 16.46
CA PRO A 39 -6.99 3.72 16.62
C PRO A 39 -7.91 3.90 15.41
N VAL A 40 -8.10 2.82 14.65
CA VAL A 40 -9.06 2.85 13.55
C VAL A 40 -10.44 2.85 14.19
N SER A 41 -11.11 3.99 14.12
CA SER A 41 -12.52 4.10 14.51
C SER A 41 -13.32 2.99 13.83
N ARG A 42 -14.28 2.40 14.55
CA ARG A 42 -15.18 1.35 14.07
C ARG A 42 -15.48 1.50 12.58
N GLN A 43 -15.11 0.50 11.79
CA GLN A 43 -15.47 0.46 10.37
C GLN A 43 -16.99 0.61 10.26
N MET A 44 -17.45 1.64 9.56
CA MET A 44 -18.87 1.89 9.33
C MET A 44 -19.41 0.75 8.48
N THR A 45 -20.11 -0.21 9.10
CA THR A 45 -20.63 -1.42 8.42
C THR A 45 -22.05 -1.21 7.89
N ASN A 46 -22.74 -0.17 8.35
CA ASN A 46 -24.10 0.14 7.96
C ASN A 46 -24.13 0.85 6.60
N ILE A 47 -24.74 0.19 5.61
CA ILE A 47 -24.79 0.65 4.21
C ILE A 47 -25.51 1.99 4.07
N ASP A 48 -26.59 2.24 4.82
CA ASP A 48 -27.39 3.47 4.70
C ASP A 48 -26.63 4.68 5.23
N GLU A 49 -25.86 4.45 6.29
CA GLU A 49 -24.97 5.40 6.92
C GLU A 49 -23.82 5.80 5.98
N ILE A 50 -23.21 4.83 5.29
CA ILE A 50 -22.20 5.08 4.24
C ILE A 50 -22.80 5.88 3.09
N ARG A 51 -23.98 5.50 2.60
CA ARG A 51 -24.68 6.21 1.51
C ARG A 51 -24.92 7.67 1.88
N ARG A 52 -25.44 7.94 3.08
CA ARG A 52 -25.68 9.30 3.57
C ARG A 52 -24.40 10.13 3.65
N LEU A 53 -23.29 9.55 4.10
CA LEU A 53 -21.99 10.23 4.14
C LEU A 53 -21.49 10.58 2.73
N MET A 54 -21.56 9.62 1.80
CA MET A 54 -21.11 9.80 0.42
C MET A 54 -21.95 10.84 -0.33
N SER A 55 -23.26 10.90 -0.09
CA SER A 55 -24.14 11.92 -0.67
C SER A 55 -23.81 13.35 -0.22
N LYS A 56 -23.19 13.54 0.96
CA LYS A 56 -22.77 14.87 1.43
C LYS A 56 -21.49 15.37 0.76
N ARG A 57 -20.69 14.50 0.14
CA ARG A 57 -19.38 14.82 -0.42
C ARG A 57 -19.43 15.40 -1.85
N GLY A 58 -20.63 15.54 -2.41
CA GLY A 58 -20.88 16.10 -3.74
C GLY A 58 -21.37 17.55 -3.76
N ARG A 59 -21.15 18.33 -2.69
CA ARG A 59 -21.38 19.78 -2.67
C ARG A 59 -20.08 20.51 -2.38
#